data_AF-A0A5A8AK72-F1
#
_entry.id   AF-A0A5A8AK72-F1
#
_cell.length_a   1.000
_cell.length_b   1.000
_cell.length_c   1.000
_cell.angle_alpha   90.00
_cell.angle_beta   90.00
_cell.angle_gamma   90.00
#
_symmetry.space_group_name_H-M   'P 1'
#
loop_
_entity.id
_entity.type
_entity.pdbx_description
1 polymer ?
#
loop_
_entity_poly.entity_id
_entity_poly.type
_entity_poly.pdbx_seq_one_letter_code
_entity_poly.pdbx_strand_id
1 'polypeptide(L)'
;MNEISIEEIDDFKIKELSQYFFGASDLSFKIAEKKIGNLDTEDLLYLLRRSVYKEIAVLLAVREMENNGFYGHGFDDKSIIQQDILKELILLPDYFWNYNQRSYCKLKPLVEEHGIHARISYQIIKQFLELDLQPIIWTESEINHIAYFEVIGILSMFEDGKDSLKKLKRAVDEGIEVTLNWKTKITPIRNESDIKEYIIPLLTKDPDYLEDFEEVIANEIKILF
;
A
#
# COMPACT_ATOMS: atom_id res chain seq x y z
N MET A 1 -3.03 -6.52 -19.70
CA MET A 1 -3.14 -7.68 -18.79
C MET A 1 -2.90 -7.11 -17.43
N ASN A 2 -3.93 -6.66 -16.71
CA ASN A 2 -3.70 -5.83 -15.51
C ASN A 2 -4.39 -6.45 -14.28
N GLU A 3 -4.55 -7.77 -14.29
CA GLU A 3 -4.92 -8.54 -13.12
C GLU A 3 -3.93 -9.70 -13.00
N ILE A 4 -3.44 -9.95 -11.79
CA ILE A 4 -2.51 -11.04 -11.44
C ILE A 4 -3.05 -11.71 -10.18
N SER A 5 -3.09 -13.03 -10.13
CA SER A 5 -3.46 -13.72 -8.89
C SER A 5 -2.28 -13.74 -7.91
N ILE A 6 -2.56 -13.73 -6.60
CA ILE A 6 -1.54 -13.73 -5.55
C ILE A 6 -0.63 -14.98 -5.60
N GLU A 7 -1.11 -16.06 -6.22
CA GLU A 7 -0.36 -17.29 -6.49
C GLU A 7 0.62 -17.15 -7.67
N GLU A 8 0.37 -16.23 -8.61
CA GLU A 8 1.21 -16.00 -9.80
C GLU A 8 2.25 -14.88 -9.58
N ILE A 9 2.13 -14.13 -8.49
CA ILE A 9 2.94 -12.94 -8.21
C ILE A 9 4.43 -13.26 -8.00
N ASP A 10 4.79 -14.52 -7.73
CA ASP A 10 6.17 -14.95 -7.45
C ASP A 10 7.11 -14.77 -8.65
N ASP A 11 6.57 -14.77 -9.87
CA ASP A 11 7.33 -14.54 -11.09
C ASP A 11 7.62 -13.07 -11.40
N PHE A 12 6.93 -12.17 -10.69
CA PHE A 12 7.07 -10.72 -10.85
C PHE A 12 8.12 -10.16 -9.88
N LYS A 13 8.63 -8.98 -10.20
CA LYS A 13 9.47 -8.17 -9.33
C LYS A 13 8.62 -7.13 -8.60
N ILE A 14 9.03 -6.75 -7.40
CA ILE A 14 8.33 -5.68 -6.65
C ILE A 14 8.27 -4.39 -7.48
N LYS A 15 9.36 -4.03 -8.18
CA LYS A 15 9.40 -2.80 -8.99
C LYS A 15 8.38 -2.78 -10.15
N GLU A 16 7.93 -3.95 -10.58
CA GLU A 16 6.94 -4.11 -11.66
C GLU A 16 5.53 -3.90 -11.11
N LEU A 17 5.35 -4.15 -9.81
CA LEU A 17 4.07 -4.07 -9.09
C LEU A 17 3.95 -2.81 -8.22
N SER A 18 5.02 -2.06 -8.08
CA SER A 18 5.08 -0.80 -7.33
C SER A 18 6.15 0.07 -7.96
N GLN A 19 5.79 1.29 -8.34
CA GLN A 19 6.78 2.22 -8.87
C GLN A 19 7.74 2.73 -7.80
N TYR A 20 8.81 3.34 -8.30
CA TYR A 20 9.92 3.93 -7.57
C TYR A 20 9.46 4.80 -6.39
N PHE A 21 10.02 4.54 -5.21
CA PHE A 21 9.83 5.40 -4.04
C PHE A 21 10.99 6.39 -3.94
N PHE A 22 10.69 7.68 -3.90
CA PHE A 22 11.70 8.72 -3.71
C PHE A 22 12.42 8.52 -2.36
N GLY A 23 13.75 8.36 -2.38
CA GLY A 23 14.56 8.06 -1.19
C GLY A 23 14.87 6.57 -0.96
N ALA A 24 14.50 5.68 -1.89
CA ALA A 24 14.95 4.30 -1.86
C ALA A 24 16.48 4.19 -2.02
N SER A 25 17.09 3.29 -1.25
CA SER A 25 18.54 3.04 -1.29
C SER A 25 18.90 2.03 -2.40
N ASP A 26 20.18 1.94 -2.76
CA ASP A 26 20.70 0.89 -3.64
C ASP A 26 20.27 -0.51 -3.21
N LEU A 27 20.21 -0.77 -1.91
CA LEU A 27 19.76 -2.06 -1.39
C LEU A 27 18.26 -2.25 -1.60
N SER A 28 17.44 -1.23 -1.37
CA SER A 28 16.01 -1.25 -1.68
C SER A 28 15.75 -1.59 -3.16
N PHE A 29 16.54 -1.02 -4.09
CA PHE A 29 16.44 -1.35 -5.51
C PHE A 29 16.87 -2.77 -5.82
N LYS A 30 17.98 -3.24 -5.24
CA LYS A 30 18.43 -4.62 -5.42
C LYS A 30 17.37 -5.62 -4.96
N ILE A 31 16.72 -5.35 -3.83
CA ILE A 31 15.62 -6.18 -3.34
C ILE A 31 14.43 -6.10 -4.31
N ALA A 32 14.05 -4.91 -4.73
CA ALA A 32 12.90 -4.73 -5.62
C ALA A 32 13.09 -5.31 -7.03
N GLU A 33 14.33 -5.58 -7.44
CA GLU A 33 14.70 -6.28 -8.69
C GLU A 33 14.67 -7.81 -8.58
N LYS A 34 14.61 -8.38 -7.36
CA LYS A 34 14.45 -9.82 -7.17
C LYS A 34 13.05 -10.23 -7.63
N LYS A 35 12.94 -11.43 -8.19
CA LYS A 35 11.64 -12.11 -8.30
C LYS A 35 11.07 -12.31 -6.91
N ILE A 36 9.77 -12.12 -6.75
CA ILE A 36 9.10 -12.22 -5.46
C ILE A 36 9.28 -13.60 -4.82
N GLY A 37 9.22 -14.68 -5.61
CA GLY A 37 9.46 -16.04 -5.09
C GLY A 37 10.88 -16.29 -4.57
N ASN A 38 11.82 -15.36 -4.82
CA ASN A 38 13.20 -15.42 -4.34
C ASN A 38 13.48 -14.43 -3.19
N LEU A 39 12.48 -13.69 -2.71
CA LEU A 39 12.62 -12.83 -1.55
C LEU A 39 12.64 -13.66 -0.28
N ASP A 40 13.54 -13.32 0.63
CA ASP A 40 13.54 -13.88 1.98
C ASP A 40 12.87 -12.93 2.98
N THR A 41 12.70 -13.41 4.22
CA THR A 41 12.07 -12.62 5.29
C THR A 41 12.93 -11.42 5.72
N GLU A 42 14.24 -11.47 5.50
CA GLU A 42 15.13 -10.33 5.80
C GLU A 42 14.93 -9.19 4.79
N ASP A 43 14.77 -9.52 3.51
CA ASP A 43 14.39 -8.59 2.46
C ASP A 43 13.06 -7.89 2.81
N LEU A 44 12.04 -8.66 3.19
CA LEU A 44 10.74 -8.11 3.57
C LEU A 44 10.84 -7.19 4.79
N LEU A 45 11.54 -7.63 5.84
CA LEU A 45 11.78 -6.82 7.03
C LEU A 45 12.52 -5.52 6.71
N TYR A 46 13.50 -5.57 5.81
CA TYR A 46 14.24 -4.40 5.37
C TYR A 46 13.32 -3.38 4.69
N LEU A 47 12.48 -3.83 3.76
CA LEU A 47 11.55 -2.96 3.04
C LEU A 47 10.54 -2.29 3.99
N LEU A 48 9.97 -3.05 4.92
CA LEU A 48 9.05 -2.54 5.94
C LEU A 48 9.70 -1.46 6.81
N ARG A 49 10.89 -1.73 7.37
CA ARG A 49 11.64 -0.78 8.21
C ARG A 49 12.03 0.49 7.49
N ARG A 50 12.32 0.39 6.20
CA ARG A 50 12.67 1.55 5.36
C ARG A 50 11.45 2.29 4.82
N SER A 51 10.24 1.76 5.02
CA SER A 51 9.01 2.30 4.45
C SER A 51 9.10 2.50 2.93
N VAL A 52 9.78 1.58 2.24
CA VAL A 52 9.93 1.58 0.77
C VAL A 52 9.20 0.39 0.17
N TYR A 53 8.51 0.58 -0.95
CA TYR A 53 7.65 -0.45 -1.57
C TYR A 53 6.65 -1.06 -0.57
N LYS A 54 6.18 -0.21 0.36
CA LYS A 54 5.53 -0.63 1.61
C LYS A 54 4.29 -1.49 1.39
N GLU A 55 3.44 -1.14 0.42
CA GLU A 55 2.20 -1.87 0.15
C GLU A 55 2.47 -3.30 -0.30
N ILE A 56 3.40 -3.48 -1.24
CA ILE A 56 3.81 -4.82 -1.70
C ILE A 56 4.53 -5.56 -0.57
N ALA A 57 5.40 -4.89 0.19
CA ALA A 57 6.10 -5.52 1.32
C ALA A 57 5.12 -6.01 2.40
N VAL A 58 4.08 -5.23 2.72
CA VAL A 58 3.00 -5.64 3.65
C VAL A 58 2.24 -6.84 3.10
N LEU A 59 1.80 -6.77 1.85
CA LEU A 59 1.08 -7.85 1.20
C LEU A 59 1.87 -9.17 1.23
N LEU A 60 3.16 -9.11 0.89
CA LEU A 60 4.04 -10.28 0.90
C LEU A 60 4.33 -10.79 2.31
N ALA A 61 4.51 -9.90 3.29
CA ALA A 61 4.72 -10.29 4.69
C ALA A 61 3.49 -10.96 5.30
N VAL A 62 2.28 -10.46 5.00
CA VAL A 62 1.03 -11.09 5.45
C VAL A 62 0.85 -12.45 4.78
N ARG A 63 1.09 -12.54 3.46
CA ARG A 63 1.05 -13.81 2.72
C ARG A 63 2.02 -14.85 3.28
N GLU A 64 3.24 -14.43 3.62
CA GLU A 64 4.26 -15.29 4.22
C GLU A 64 3.77 -15.90 5.54
N MET A 65 3.21 -15.07 6.44
CA MET A 65 2.67 -15.56 7.71
C MET A 65 1.42 -16.43 7.55
N GLU A 66 0.57 -16.14 6.57
CA GLU A 66 -0.64 -16.92 6.28
C GLU A 66 -0.29 -18.31 5.72
N ASN A 67 0.65 -18.39 4.78
CA ASN A 67 0.99 -19.64 4.09
C ASN A 67 1.93 -20.54 4.89
N ASN A 68 2.92 -19.96 5.55
CA ASN A 68 3.95 -20.71 6.28
C ASN A 68 3.68 -20.79 7.78
N GLY A 69 2.65 -20.09 8.26
CA GLY A 69 2.31 -19.98 9.68
C GLY A 69 3.23 -19.04 10.44
N PHE A 70 2.82 -18.71 11.67
CA PHE A 70 3.65 -17.96 12.60
C PHE A 70 4.58 -18.92 13.36
N TYR A 71 5.89 -18.78 13.12
CA TYR A 71 6.97 -19.49 13.79
C TYR A 71 7.75 -18.61 14.78
N GLY A 72 7.36 -17.34 14.97
CA GLY A 72 7.99 -16.37 15.87
C GLY A 72 7.82 -16.66 17.37
N HIS A 73 7.64 -17.92 17.78
CA HIS A 73 7.58 -18.33 19.19
C HIS A 73 8.97 -18.58 19.79
N GLY A 74 9.98 -18.81 18.95
CA GLY A 74 11.36 -19.11 19.35
C GLY A 74 12.23 -17.88 19.64
N PHE A 75 13.48 -18.15 19.98
CA PHE A 75 14.53 -17.14 20.19
C PHE A 75 15.67 -17.26 19.16
N ASP A 76 15.51 -18.09 18.13
CA ASP A 76 16.44 -18.15 17.01
C ASP A 76 16.26 -16.96 16.06
N ASP A 77 17.27 -16.71 15.22
CA ASP A 77 17.30 -15.55 14.34
C ASP A 77 16.08 -15.45 13.42
N LYS A 78 15.57 -16.59 12.90
CA LYS A 78 14.39 -16.58 12.02
C LYS A 78 13.14 -16.20 12.81
N SER A 79 12.95 -16.78 13.99
CA SER A 79 11.85 -16.41 14.87
C SER A 79 11.88 -14.93 15.23
N ILE A 80 13.06 -14.38 15.53
CA ILE A 80 13.24 -12.95 15.83
C ILE A 80 12.88 -12.08 14.62
N ILE A 81 13.29 -12.47 13.41
CA ILE A 81 12.93 -11.75 12.18
C ILE A 81 11.40 -11.73 12.01
N GLN A 82 10.70 -12.85 12.22
CA GLN A 82 9.24 -12.87 12.08
C GLN A 82 8.52 -12.08 13.18
N GLN A 83 9.03 -12.09 14.42
CA GLN A 83 8.56 -11.20 15.49
C GLN A 83 8.72 -9.72 15.11
N ASP A 84 9.86 -9.37 14.52
CA ASP A 84 10.15 -8.02 14.05
C ASP A 84 9.25 -7.64 12.87
N ILE A 85 8.97 -8.53 11.92
CA ILE A 85 8.00 -8.27 10.85
C ILE A 85 6.62 -8.01 11.46
N LEU A 86 6.14 -8.86 12.37
CA LEU A 86 4.83 -8.67 13.02
C LEU A 86 4.76 -7.32 13.74
N LYS A 87 5.85 -6.93 14.40
CA LYS A 87 6.00 -5.61 15.02
C LYS A 87 5.89 -4.47 14.00
N GLU A 88 6.67 -4.50 12.92
CA GLU A 88 6.65 -3.44 11.91
C GLU A 88 5.26 -3.30 11.27
N LEU A 89 4.56 -4.42 11.06
CA LEU A 89 3.17 -4.41 10.59
C LEU A 89 2.23 -3.74 11.60
N ILE A 90 2.25 -4.14 12.87
CA ILE A 90 1.36 -3.55 13.90
C ILE A 90 1.62 -2.04 14.07
N LEU A 91 2.86 -1.58 13.89
CA LEU A 91 3.25 -0.18 14.06
C LEU A 91 2.92 0.71 12.84
N LEU A 92 2.35 0.16 11.77
CA LEU A 92 1.96 0.99 10.63
C LEU A 92 0.85 1.97 11.02
N PRO A 93 0.87 3.21 10.47
CA PRO A 93 -0.14 4.21 10.79
C PRO A 93 -1.56 3.75 10.43
N ASP A 94 -2.56 4.07 11.26
CA ASP A 94 -3.96 3.71 11.05
C ASP A 94 -4.48 4.02 9.63
N TYR A 95 -4.12 5.20 9.10
CA TYR A 95 -4.54 5.61 7.76
C TYR A 95 -4.04 4.69 6.64
N PHE A 96 -2.91 3.99 6.84
CA PHE A 96 -2.38 3.03 5.88
C PHE A 96 -3.35 1.86 5.71
N TRP A 97 -3.94 1.40 6.80
CA TRP A 97 -4.87 0.27 6.80
C TRP A 97 -6.21 0.60 6.15
N ASN A 98 -6.64 1.86 6.17
CA ASN A 98 -7.83 2.31 5.44
C ASN A 98 -7.71 2.08 3.92
N TYR A 99 -6.49 2.14 3.36
CA TYR A 99 -6.21 1.85 1.96
C TYR A 99 -5.84 0.39 1.69
N ASN A 100 -5.58 -0.40 2.73
CA ASN A 100 -5.07 -1.78 2.64
C ASN A 100 -5.93 -2.72 3.50
N GLN A 101 -7.26 -2.55 3.41
CA GLN A 101 -8.21 -3.18 4.32
C GLN A 101 -8.18 -4.71 4.22
N ARG A 102 -7.99 -5.25 3.02
CA ARG A 102 -7.88 -6.70 2.82
C ARG A 102 -6.68 -7.30 3.55
N SER A 103 -5.52 -6.66 3.45
CA SER A 103 -4.31 -7.06 4.17
C SER A 103 -4.49 -6.95 5.69
N TYR A 104 -5.16 -5.90 6.17
CA TYR A 104 -5.53 -5.77 7.59
C TYR A 104 -6.43 -6.93 8.05
N CYS A 105 -7.48 -7.26 7.29
CA CYS A 105 -8.41 -8.36 7.61
C CYS A 105 -7.70 -9.72 7.70
N LYS A 106 -6.67 -9.95 6.87
CA LYS A 106 -5.84 -11.16 6.94
C LYS A 106 -4.85 -11.14 8.11
N LEU A 107 -4.28 -9.97 8.41
CA LEU A 107 -3.31 -9.80 9.50
C LEU A 107 -3.96 -9.83 10.88
N LYS A 108 -5.18 -9.31 11.04
CA LYS A 108 -5.83 -9.15 12.33
C LYS A 108 -5.93 -10.47 13.12
N PRO A 109 -6.41 -11.59 12.56
CA PRO A 109 -6.43 -12.88 13.27
C PRO A 109 -5.03 -13.34 13.72
N LEU A 110 -4.00 -13.13 12.89
CA LEU A 110 -2.62 -13.45 13.24
C LEU A 110 -2.14 -12.62 14.43
N VAL A 111 -2.52 -11.35 14.51
CA VAL A 111 -2.19 -10.47 15.65
C VAL A 111 -3.01 -10.84 16.89
N GLU A 112 -4.27 -11.26 16.75
CA GLU A 112 -5.07 -11.76 17.87
C GLU A 112 -4.43 -12.98 18.52
N GLU A 113 -3.92 -13.91 17.71
CA GLU A 113 -3.29 -15.14 18.18
C GLU A 113 -1.85 -14.94 18.67
N HIS A 114 -1.07 -14.12 17.96
CA HIS A 114 0.38 -14.06 18.13
C HIS A 114 0.93 -12.69 18.52
N GLY A 115 0.08 -11.68 18.68
CA GLY A 115 0.51 -10.30 18.94
C GLY A 115 1.44 -10.13 20.14
N ILE A 116 1.33 -11.00 21.15
CA ILE A 116 2.23 -11.02 22.32
C ILE A 116 3.72 -11.19 21.93
N HIS A 117 3.99 -11.79 20.77
CA HIS A 117 5.33 -12.05 20.27
C HIS A 117 5.95 -10.85 19.53
N ALA A 118 5.17 -9.81 19.20
CA ALA A 118 5.65 -8.62 18.50
C ALA A 118 6.55 -7.69 19.35
N ARG A 119 6.83 -8.04 20.61
CA ARG A 119 7.72 -7.28 21.53
C ARG A 119 7.40 -5.77 21.62
N ILE A 120 6.12 -5.43 21.52
CA ILE A 120 5.55 -4.10 21.70
C ILE A 120 4.56 -4.11 22.87
N SER A 121 4.15 -2.92 23.32
CA SER A 121 3.23 -2.83 24.46
C SER A 121 1.86 -3.40 24.10
N TYR A 122 1.22 -4.02 25.09
CA TYR A 122 -0.16 -4.53 24.95
C TYR A 122 -1.14 -3.43 24.50
N GLN A 123 -0.91 -2.18 24.88
CA GLN A 123 -1.74 -1.05 24.46
C GLN A 123 -1.70 -0.82 22.95
N ILE A 124 -0.52 -0.92 22.33
CA ILE A 124 -0.37 -0.77 20.87
C ILE A 124 -1.05 -1.92 20.14
N ILE A 125 -0.86 -3.16 20.63
CA ILE A 125 -1.55 -4.34 20.06
C ILE A 125 -3.06 -4.15 20.15
N LYS A 126 -3.55 -3.71 21.31
CA LYS A 126 -4.98 -3.45 21.52
C LYS A 126 -5.51 -2.37 20.57
N GLN A 127 -4.78 -1.26 20.39
CA GLN A 127 -5.14 -0.21 19.44
C GLN A 127 -5.25 -0.75 18.01
N PHE A 128 -4.29 -1.56 17.57
CA PHE A 128 -4.33 -2.20 16.26
C PHE A 128 -5.54 -3.14 16.11
N LEU A 129 -5.82 -3.98 17.11
CA LEU A 129 -6.95 -4.92 17.07
C LEU A 129 -8.33 -4.24 17.14
N GLU A 130 -8.40 -3.09 17.80
CA GLU A 130 -9.60 -2.26 17.92
C GLU A 130 -9.73 -1.25 16.78
N LEU A 131 -8.82 -1.24 15.80
CA LEU A 131 -8.86 -0.33 14.66
C LEU A 131 -10.15 -0.54 13.86
N ASP A 132 -10.94 0.53 13.79
CA ASP A 132 -12.14 0.64 12.97
C ASP A 132 -11.76 1.23 11.61
N LEU A 133 -11.73 0.39 10.58
CA LEU A 133 -11.33 0.78 9.23
C LEU A 133 -12.33 1.80 8.68
N GLN A 134 -11.81 2.98 8.31
CA GLN A 134 -12.63 4.05 7.79
C GLN A 134 -12.74 3.96 6.26
N PRO A 135 -13.87 4.41 5.67
CA PRO A 135 -13.96 4.60 4.23
C PRO A 135 -12.94 5.64 3.76
N ILE A 136 -12.54 5.56 2.49
CA ILE A 136 -11.61 6.52 1.90
C ILE A 136 -12.42 7.74 1.43
N ILE A 137 -12.04 8.90 1.95
CA ILE A 137 -12.67 10.17 1.59
C ILE A 137 -11.57 11.06 1.02
N TRP A 138 -11.65 11.37 -0.26
CA TRP A 138 -10.81 12.39 -0.89
C TRP A 138 -11.51 13.73 -0.83
N THR A 139 -10.93 14.64 -0.08
CA THR A 139 -11.44 15.98 0.18
C THR A 139 -10.83 16.99 -0.77
N GLU A 140 -11.49 18.15 -0.87
CA GLU A 140 -10.95 19.31 -1.59
C GLU A 140 -9.55 19.71 -1.11
N SER A 141 -9.24 19.56 0.19
CA SER A 141 -7.92 19.83 0.72
C SER A 141 -6.85 18.88 0.19
N GLU A 142 -7.15 17.59 0.09
CA GLU A 142 -6.20 16.57 -0.42
C GLU A 142 -5.94 16.74 -1.91
N ILE A 143 -7.01 16.95 -2.69
CA ILE A 143 -6.91 17.23 -4.13
C ILE A 143 -6.07 18.49 -4.38
N ASN A 144 -6.38 19.59 -3.68
CA ASN A 144 -5.64 20.85 -3.86
C ASN A 144 -4.18 20.73 -3.43
N HIS A 145 -3.87 19.92 -2.43
CA HIS A 145 -2.49 19.67 -2.02
C HIS A 145 -1.72 18.98 -3.16
N ILE A 146 -2.29 17.97 -3.80
CA ILE A 146 -1.66 17.27 -4.92
C ILE A 146 -1.58 18.20 -6.14
N ALA A 147 -2.69 18.79 -6.57
CA ALA A 147 -2.79 19.62 -7.77
C ALA A 147 -1.89 20.87 -7.75
N TYR A 148 -1.37 21.26 -6.58
CA TYR A 148 -0.48 22.40 -6.45
C TYR A 148 0.82 22.26 -7.26
N PHE A 149 1.21 21.03 -7.66
CA PHE A 149 2.40 20.82 -8.49
C PHE A 149 2.35 21.61 -9.82
N GLU A 150 1.19 21.76 -10.46
CA GLU A 150 1.04 22.53 -11.71
C GLU A 150 1.38 24.01 -11.52
N VAL A 151 1.17 24.54 -10.31
CA VAL A 151 1.35 25.96 -10.01
C VAL A 151 2.81 26.29 -9.74
N ILE A 152 3.55 25.37 -9.09
CA ILE A 152 4.90 25.65 -8.59
C ILE A 152 6.01 24.76 -9.18
N GLY A 153 5.67 23.76 -9.99
CA GLY A 153 6.63 22.90 -10.68
C GLY A 153 7.44 21.97 -9.78
N ILE A 154 6.92 21.60 -8.61
CA ILE A 154 7.60 20.67 -7.70
C ILE A 154 7.34 19.24 -8.16
N LEU A 155 8.35 18.63 -8.78
CA LEU A 155 8.30 17.24 -9.28
C LEU A 155 7.90 16.23 -8.20
N SER A 156 8.33 16.41 -6.94
CA SER A 156 7.94 15.48 -5.87
C SER A 156 6.44 15.44 -5.62
N MET A 157 5.74 16.58 -5.76
CA MET A 157 4.28 16.64 -5.57
C MET A 157 3.54 15.96 -6.73
N PHE A 158 4.11 16.00 -7.93
CA PHE A 158 3.60 15.26 -9.08
C PHE A 158 3.70 13.74 -8.86
N GLU A 159 4.87 13.27 -8.42
CA GLU A 159 5.08 11.85 -8.07
C GLU A 159 4.19 11.41 -6.90
N ASP A 160 4.02 12.25 -5.87
CA ASP A 160 3.09 12.00 -4.76
C ASP A 160 1.63 11.88 -5.24
N GLY A 161 1.26 12.66 -6.27
CA GLY A 161 -0.04 12.57 -6.92
C GLY A 161 -0.25 11.24 -7.65
N LYS A 162 0.78 10.76 -8.38
CA LYS A 162 0.74 9.47 -9.06
C LYS A 162 0.62 8.33 -8.06
N ASP A 163 1.38 8.37 -6.97
CA ASP A 163 1.31 7.37 -5.89
C ASP A 163 -0.07 7.37 -5.21
N SER A 164 -0.63 8.54 -4.94
CA SER A 164 -1.96 8.69 -4.35
C SER A 164 -3.07 8.11 -5.26
N LEU A 165 -2.99 8.35 -6.57
CA LEU A 165 -3.93 7.78 -7.54
C LEU A 165 -3.87 6.25 -7.61
N LYS A 166 -2.68 5.67 -7.47
CA LYS A 166 -2.53 4.21 -7.44
C LYS A 166 -3.18 3.60 -6.22
N LYS A 167 -2.96 4.20 -5.05
CA LYS A 167 -3.62 3.81 -3.80
C LYS A 167 -5.13 3.86 -3.93
N LEU A 168 -5.63 4.94 -4.54
CA LEU A 168 -7.05 5.10 -4.83
C LEU A 168 -7.56 3.98 -5.74
N LYS A 169 -6.86 3.71 -6.85
CA LYS A 169 -7.23 2.65 -7.79
C LYS A 169 -7.23 1.28 -7.12
N ARG A 170 -6.18 0.93 -6.36
CA ARG A 170 -6.10 -0.34 -5.63
C ARG A 170 -7.26 -0.48 -4.66
N ALA A 171 -7.58 0.56 -3.90
CA ALA A 171 -8.70 0.53 -2.98
C ALA A 171 -10.04 0.32 -3.69
N VAL A 172 -10.26 0.99 -4.82
CA VAL A 172 -11.43 0.79 -5.67
C VAL A 172 -11.49 -0.64 -6.23
N ASP A 173 -10.36 -1.17 -6.70
CA ASP A 173 -10.25 -2.53 -7.24
C ASP A 173 -10.47 -3.61 -6.16
N GLU A 174 -10.15 -3.31 -4.90
CA GLU A 174 -10.45 -4.13 -3.72
C GLU A 174 -11.90 -4.00 -3.25
N GLY A 175 -12.68 -3.06 -3.81
CA GLY A 175 -14.06 -2.80 -3.43
C GLY A 175 -14.20 -2.01 -2.12
N ILE A 176 -13.16 -1.31 -1.70
CA ILE A 176 -13.21 -0.37 -0.57
C ILE A 176 -14.13 0.80 -0.95
N GLU A 177 -14.96 1.26 -0.01
CA GLU A 177 -15.81 2.43 -0.24
C GLU A 177 -14.95 3.69 -0.36
N VAL A 178 -15.01 4.32 -1.53
CA VAL A 178 -14.29 5.55 -1.86
C VAL A 178 -15.27 6.66 -2.23
N THR A 179 -15.10 7.84 -1.64
CA THR A 179 -15.89 9.03 -1.97
C THR A 179 -15.01 10.25 -2.23
N LEU A 180 -15.42 11.05 -3.21
CA LEU A 180 -14.89 12.38 -3.47
C LEU A 180 -15.83 13.43 -2.86
N ASN A 181 -15.31 14.25 -1.96
CA ASN A 181 -16.00 15.43 -1.43
C ASN A 181 -15.38 16.69 -2.03
N TRP A 182 -16.03 17.23 -3.07
CA TRP A 182 -15.56 18.39 -3.83
C TRP A 182 -16.64 19.45 -3.96
N LYS A 183 -16.35 20.69 -3.55
CA LYS A 183 -17.30 21.82 -3.60
C LYS A 183 -18.68 21.45 -3.06
N THR A 184 -18.70 20.85 -1.87
CA THR A 184 -19.90 20.35 -1.14
C THR A 184 -20.70 19.24 -1.83
N LYS A 185 -20.22 18.70 -2.96
CA LYS A 185 -20.79 17.52 -3.61
C LYS A 185 -20.01 16.27 -3.20
N ILE A 186 -20.75 15.26 -2.72
CA ILE A 186 -20.21 13.92 -2.44
C ILE A 186 -20.48 13.04 -3.67
N THR A 187 -19.42 12.49 -4.25
CA THR A 187 -19.47 11.63 -5.43
C THR A 187 -18.81 10.29 -5.09
N PRO A 188 -19.53 9.16 -5.18
CA PRO A 188 -18.91 7.84 -4.99
C PRO A 188 -17.98 7.51 -6.16
N ILE A 189 -16.83 6.91 -5.87
CA ILE A 189 -15.87 6.43 -6.87
C ILE A 189 -15.88 4.91 -6.82
N ARG A 190 -16.34 4.26 -7.90
CA ARG A 190 -16.63 2.82 -7.91
C ARG A 190 -15.77 2.02 -8.87
N ASN A 191 -15.12 2.68 -9.82
CA ASN A 191 -14.34 2.03 -10.86
C ASN A 191 -13.32 3.01 -11.45
N GLU A 192 -12.49 2.49 -12.34
CA GLU A 192 -11.49 3.27 -13.09
C GLU A 192 -12.10 4.45 -13.87
N SER A 193 -13.27 4.26 -14.50
CA SER A 193 -13.91 5.33 -15.26
C SER A 193 -14.32 6.50 -14.36
N ASP A 194 -14.79 6.24 -13.14
CA ASP A 194 -15.11 7.29 -12.17
C ASP A 194 -13.86 8.07 -11.75
N ILE A 195 -12.70 7.39 -11.60
CA ILE A 195 -11.42 8.06 -11.30
C ILE A 195 -11.04 9.01 -12.44
N LYS A 196 -11.12 8.54 -13.69
CA LYS A 196 -10.80 9.34 -14.88
C LYS A 196 -11.75 10.51 -15.07
N GLU A 197 -13.04 10.32 -14.80
CA GLU A 197 -14.05 11.37 -14.98
C GLU A 197 -14.01 12.44 -13.88
N TYR A 198 -13.83 12.02 -12.61
CA TYR A 198 -14.06 12.92 -11.47
C TYR A 198 -12.80 13.35 -10.73
N ILE A 199 -11.70 12.60 -10.79
CA ILE A 199 -10.49 12.87 -10.00
C ILE A 199 -9.39 13.48 -10.86
N ILE A 200 -8.98 12.81 -11.95
CA ILE A 200 -7.86 13.25 -12.79
C ILE A 200 -8.02 14.71 -13.27
N PRO A 201 -9.19 15.18 -13.74
CA PRO A 201 -9.36 16.56 -14.18
C PRO A 201 -9.25 17.62 -13.07
N LEU A 202 -9.27 17.19 -11.79
CA LEU A 202 -9.04 18.05 -10.64
C LEU A 202 -7.57 18.14 -10.25
N LEU A 203 -6.75 17.17 -10.65
CA LEU A 203 -5.32 17.13 -10.32
C LEU A 203 -4.48 17.94 -11.30
N THR A 204 -4.91 18.01 -12.57
CA THR A 204 -4.17 18.72 -13.61
C THR A 204 -5.10 19.18 -14.75
N LYS A 205 -4.73 20.27 -15.42
CA LYS A 205 -5.35 20.74 -16.67
C LYS A 205 -4.38 20.72 -17.84
N ASP A 206 -3.09 20.52 -17.59
CA ASP A 206 -2.08 20.32 -18.62
C ASP A 206 -2.32 18.98 -19.34
N PRO A 207 -2.52 18.97 -20.68
CA PRO A 207 -2.68 17.75 -21.47
C PRO A 207 -1.54 16.74 -21.29
N ASP A 208 -0.31 17.19 -21.13
CA ASP A 208 0.86 16.31 -21.04
C ASP A 208 0.83 15.53 -19.70
N TYR A 209 0.43 16.18 -18.61
CA TYR A 209 0.29 15.53 -17.30
C TYR A 209 -1.00 14.72 -17.15
N LEU A 210 -2.05 15.08 -17.88
CA LEU A 210 -3.29 14.30 -17.93
C LEU A 210 -3.02 12.88 -18.46
N GLU A 211 -2.31 12.77 -19.58
CA GLU A 211 -1.94 11.49 -20.18
C GLU A 211 -1.12 10.63 -19.21
N ASP A 212 -0.16 11.24 -18.51
CA ASP A 212 0.66 10.59 -17.48
C ASP A 212 -0.18 9.97 -16.34
N PHE A 213 -1.19 10.70 -15.82
CA PHE A 213 -2.06 10.18 -14.77
C PHE A 213 -3.03 9.10 -15.27
N GLU A 214 -3.54 9.26 -16.48
CA GLU A 214 -4.37 8.24 -17.12
C GLU A 214 -3.59 6.95 -17.37
N GLU A 215 -2.33 7.06 -17.80
CA GLU A 215 -1.44 5.92 -17.99
C GLU A 215 -1.14 5.21 -16.66
N VAL A 216 -0.89 5.96 -15.58
CA VAL A 216 -0.70 5.39 -14.24
C VAL A 216 -1.88 4.53 -13.84
N ILE A 217 -3.10 5.04 -14.01
CA ILE A 217 -4.33 4.31 -13.68
C ILE A 217 -4.52 3.12 -14.62
N ALA A 218 -4.29 3.30 -15.92
CA ALA A 218 -4.45 2.24 -16.90
C ALA A 218 -3.48 1.09 -16.66
N ASN A 219 -2.21 1.37 -16.32
CA ASN A 219 -1.15 0.38 -16.17
C ASN A 219 -1.04 -0.22 -14.75
N GLU A 220 -1.76 0.33 -13.78
CA GLU A 220 -1.73 -0.19 -12.42
C GLU A 220 -2.30 -1.61 -12.36
N ILE A 221 -1.50 -2.52 -11.81
CA ILE A 221 -1.79 -3.94 -11.75
C ILE A 221 -2.67 -4.24 -10.55
N LYS A 222 -3.81 -4.87 -10.80
CA LYS A 222 -4.69 -5.39 -9.75
C LYS A 222 -4.20 -6.76 -9.28
N ILE A 223 -3.95 -6.90 -7.99
CA ILE A 223 -3.57 -8.18 -7.38
C ILE A 223 -4.84 -8.84 -6.80
N LEU A 224 -5.20 -10.00 -7.32
CA LEU A 224 -6.35 -10.79 -6.88
C LEU A 224 -5.91 -11.73 -5.76
N PHE A 225 -6.67 -11.76 -4.67
CA PHE A 225 -6.48 -12.67 -3.52
C PHE A 225 -7.57 -13.74 -3.51
#